data_AF-G8ZN74-F1
#
_entry.id   AF-G8ZN74-F1
#
_cell.length_a   1.000
_cell.length_b   1.000
_cell.length_c   1.000
_cell.angle_alpha   90.00
_cell.angle_beta   90.00
_cell.angle_gamma   90.00
#
_symmetry.space_group_name_H-M   'P 1'
#
loop_
_entity.id
_entity.type
_entity.pdbx_description
1 polymer ?
#
loop_
_entity_poly.entity_id
_entity_poly.type
_entity_poly.pdbx_seq_one_letter_code
_entity_poly.pdbx_strand_id
1 'polypeptide(L)'
;MFRPTAMRMSALSKRTKKVKIQVLKDFPMFNLVKGEVTQVKPSFMRNYLHNFNGARYIMQDSDINQLLLQKSLAKEVLLKEKVKSTPISTITKKDVKKEAAQSVTKPDVEKSKPKGLLEREITIKDVKIPGLDL
;
A
#
# COMPACT_ATOMS: atom_id res chain seq x y z
N MET A 1 5.43 26.25 -24.12
CA MET A 1 6.42 25.92 -23.06
C MET A 1 5.71 25.86 -21.72
N PHE A 2 5.94 24.82 -20.91
CA PHE A 2 5.39 24.73 -19.55
C PHE A 2 6.25 25.55 -18.59
N ARG A 3 5.78 26.73 -18.15
CA ARG A 3 6.48 27.53 -17.14
C ARG A 3 6.33 26.87 -15.77
N PRO A 4 7.43 26.51 -15.06
CA PRO A 4 7.35 25.91 -13.74
C PRO A 4 6.98 26.98 -12.68
N THR A 5 5.69 27.30 -12.58
CA THR A 5 5.18 28.06 -11.43
C THR A 5 5.24 27.18 -10.18
N ALA A 6 6.28 27.38 -9.38
CA ALA A 6 6.48 26.72 -8.09
C ALA A 6 5.51 27.26 -7.02
N MET A 7 4.20 27.19 -7.26
CA MET A 7 3.17 27.53 -6.27
C MET A 7 3.32 26.64 -5.03
N ARG A 8 3.76 27.22 -3.92
CA ARG A 8 3.78 26.56 -2.62
C ARG A 8 2.35 26.43 -2.09
N MET A 9 1.77 25.26 -2.29
CA MET A 9 0.43 24.93 -1.78
C MET A 9 0.45 24.80 -0.24
N SER A 10 -0.53 25.43 0.41
CA SER A 10 -0.74 25.28 1.87
C SER A 10 -1.09 23.83 2.25
N ALA A 11 -0.92 23.49 3.53
CA ALA A 11 -1.24 22.15 4.04
C ALA A 11 -2.72 21.79 3.82
N LEU A 12 -3.64 22.74 4.03
CA LEU A 12 -5.06 22.60 3.73
C LEU A 12 -5.28 22.25 2.26
N SER A 13 -4.75 23.05 1.34
CA SER A 13 -4.93 22.84 -0.10
C SER A 13 -4.31 21.53 -0.61
N LYS A 14 -3.24 21.03 0.01
CA LYS A 14 -2.69 19.68 -0.29
C LYS A 14 -3.62 18.54 0.15
N ARG A 15 -4.46 18.76 1.16
CA ARG A 15 -5.43 17.78 1.69
C ARG A 15 -6.71 17.81 0.86
N THR A 16 -7.28 18.99 0.62
CA THR A 16 -8.62 19.18 0.02
C THR A 16 -8.62 19.25 -1.50
N LYS A 17 -7.62 19.85 -2.15
CA LYS A 17 -7.66 20.06 -3.62
C LYS A 17 -7.44 18.74 -4.36
N LYS A 18 -8.52 18.22 -4.95
CA LYS A 18 -8.53 17.04 -5.83
C LYS A 18 -9.01 17.40 -7.24
N VAL A 19 -8.79 16.48 -8.18
CA VAL A 19 -9.33 16.55 -9.55
C VAL A 19 -9.93 15.20 -9.89
N LYS A 20 -11.11 15.20 -10.53
CA LYS A 20 -11.79 14.00 -11.00
C LYS A 20 -11.17 13.54 -12.32
N ILE A 21 -10.82 12.26 -12.41
CA ILE A 21 -10.16 11.66 -13.57
C ILE A 21 -10.77 10.30 -13.91
N GLN A 22 -10.65 9.88 -15.17
CA GLN A 22 -10.83 8.49 -15.55
C GLN A 22 -9.48 7.87 -15.91
N VAL A 23 -9.19 6.71 -15.33
CA VAL A 23 -7.98 5.94 -15.57
C VAL A 23 -8.12 5.14 -16.87
N LEU A 24 -7.15 5.23 -17.79
CA LEU A 24 -7.19 4.58 -19.12
C LEU A 24 -6.21 3.40 -19.26
N LYS A 25 -5.26 3.28 -18.33
CA LYS A 25 -4.28 2.19 -18.21
C LYS A 25 -4.20 1.72 -16.76
N ASP A 26 -3.95 0.44 -16.53
CA ASP A 26 -3.76 -0.08 -15.17
C ASP A 26 -2.44 0.46 -14.57
N PHE A 27 -2.49 0.96 -13.33
CA PHE A 27 -1.31 1.45 -12.60
C PHE A 27 -1.12 0.65 -11.30
N PRO A 28 -0.42 -0.50 -11.35
CA PRO A 28 -0.29 -1.41 -10.20
C PRO A 28 0.40 -0.76 -8.99
N MET A 29 1.40 0.11 -9.22
CA MET A 29 2.09 0.83 -8.15
C MET A 29 1.16 1.73 -7.29
N PHE A 30 0.01 2.11 -7.84
CA PHE A 30 -0.93 3.04 -7.21
C PHE A 30 -2.29 2.41 -6.91
N ASN A 31 -2.44 1.09 -7.13
CA ASN A 31 -3.70 0.35 -7.00
C ASN A 31 -4.87 0.95 -7.81
N LEU A 32 -4.59 1.58 -8.96
CA LEU A 32 -5.61 2.15 -9.84
C LEU A 32 -5.84 1.25 -11.06
N VAL A 33 -7.11 0.94 -11.35
CA VAL A 33 -7.51 0.00 -12.40
C VAL A 33 -8.01 0.76 -13.63
N LYS A 34 -7.76 0.20 -14.83
CA LYS A 34 -8.27 0.74 -16.09
C LYS A 34 -9.80 0.82 -16.09
N GLY A 35 -10.32 2.02 -16.35
CA GLY A 35 -11.73 2.38 -16.43
C GLY A 35 -12.27 3.09 -15.19
N GLU A 36 -11.56 2.98 -14.07
CA GLU A 36 -11.92 3.54 -12.77
C GLU A 36 -11.99 5.09 -12.82
N VAL A 37 -12.96 5.66 -12.08
CA VAL A 37 -13.15 7.11 -11.96
C VAL A 37 -12.82 7.54 -10.53
N THR A 38 -11.75 8.32 -10.36
CA THR A 38 -11.20 8.65 -9.03
C THR A 38 -10.90 10.13 -8.85
N GLN A 39 -10.70 10.54 -7.58
CA GLN A 39 -10.32 11.90 -7.20
C GLN A 39 -8.87 11.97 -6.68
N VAL A 40 -7.97 12.45 -7.53
CA VAL A 40 -6.52 12.47 -7.27
C VAL A 40 -5.97 13.87 -7.00
N LYS A 41 -4.73 13.97 -6.48
CA LYS A 41 -4.05 15.27 -6.36
C LYS A 41 -3.64 15.79 -7.76
N PRO A 42 -3.75 17.10 -8.05
CA PRO A 42 -3.38 17.66 -9.36
C PRO A 42 -1.93 17.35 -9.80
N SER A 43 -0.97 17.38 -8.86
CA SER A 43 0.43 17.07 -9.12
C SER A 43 0.64 15.60 -9.50
N PHE A 44 -0.10 14.69 -8.87
CA PHE A 44 -0.03 13.26 -9.14
C PHE A 44 -0.61 12.93 -10.51
N MET A 45 -1.76 13.55 -10.87
CA MET A 45 -2.32 13.46 -12.20
C MET A 45 -1.35 13.95 -13.28
N ARG A 46 -0.85 15.19 -13.16
CA ARG A 46 0.00 15.79 -14.20
C ARG A 46 1.35 15.09 -14.37
N ASN A 47 1.97 14.63 -13.29
CA ASN A 47 3.35 14.10 -13.33
C ASN A 47 3.41 12.59 -13.60
N TYR A 48 2.36 11.82 -13.29
CA TYR A 48 2.37 10.36 -13.40
C TYR A 48 1.25 9.83 -14.30
N LEU A 49 0.00 10.11 -13.95
CA LEU A 49 -1.15 9.41 -14.56
C LEU A 49 -1.48 9.91 -15.98
N HIS A 50 -1.35 11.20 -16.25
CA HIS A 50 -1.69 11.79 -17.56
C HIS A 50 -0.65 11.45 -18.66
N ASN A 51 0.56 11.02 -18.28
CA ASN A 51 1.62 10.70 -19.24
C ASN A 51 1.20 9.57 -20.17
N PHE A 52 1.55 9.67 -21.46
CA PHE A 52 1.24 8.68 -22.48
C PHE A 52 -0.26 8.29 -22.55
N ASN A 53 -1.16 9.25 -22.29
CA ASN A 53 -2.62 9.04 -22.23
C ASN A 53 -3.04 7.97 -21.19
N GLY A 54 -2.34 7.90 -20.05
CA GLY A 54 -2.65 6.94 -18.98
C GLY A 54 -3.95 7.25 -18.22
N ALA A 55 -4.39 8.50 -18.20
CA ALA A 55 -5.64 8.96 -17.60
C ALA A 55 -6.15 10.24 -18.29
N ARG A 56 -7.46 10.48 -18.23
CA ARG A 56 -8.15 11.66 -18.78
C ARG A 56 -8.79 12.47 -17.64
N TYR A 57 -8.77 13.80 -17.76
CA TYR A 57 -9.53 14.70 -16.87
C TYR A 57 -11.04 14.62 -17.15
N ILE A 58 -11.85 14.60 -16.10
CA ILE A 58 -13.31 14.72 -16.17
C ILE A 58 -13.66 16.14 -15.72
N MET A 59 -14.18 16.96 -16.63
CA MET A 59 -14.66 18.31 -16.31
C MET A 59 -16.19 18.31 -16.12
N GLN A 60 -16.88 17.47 -16.89
CA GLN A 60 -18.32 17.23 -16.81
C GLN A 60 -18.58 15.72 -16.72
N ASP A 61 -19.69 15.29 -16.12
CA ASP A 61 -19.99 13.85 -15.99
C ASP A 61 -20.30 13.17 -17.34
N SER A 62 -20.61 13.96 -18.37
CA SER A 62 -20.69 13.55 -19.78
C SER A 62 -19.34 13.09 -20.37
N ASP A 63 -18.20 13.51 -19.81
CA ASP A 63 -16.86 13.09 -20.26
C ASP A 63 -16.55 11.61 -19.97
N ILE A 64 -17.32 10.98 -19.07
CA ILE A 64 -17.04 9.65 -18.53
C ILE A 64 -17.34 8.57 -19.58
N ASN A 65 -16.32 7.78 -19.93
CA ASN A 65 -16.51 6.58 -20.74
C ASN A 65 -17.19 5.49 -19.90
N GLN A 66 -18.51 5.39 -20.02
CA GLN A 66 -19.34 4.45 -19.27
C GLN A 66 -18.97 2.98 -19.54
N LEU A 67 -18.59 2.63 -20.78
CA LEU A 67 -18.19 1.27 -21.15
C LEU A 67 -16.92 0.81 -20.42
N LEU A 68 -15.97 1.73 -20.18
CA LEU A 68 -14.78 1.44 -19.39
C LEU A 68 -15.10 1.36 -17.89
N LEU A 69 -15.96 2.24 -17.38
CA LEU A 69 -16.40 2.24 -15.97
C LEU A 69 -17.15 0.95 -15.59
N GLN A 70 -18.06 0.47 -16.45
CA GLN A 70 -18.75 -0.81 -16.24
C GLN A 70 -17.76 -1.98 -16.17
N LYS A 71 -16.72 -1.97 -17.02
CA LYS A 71 -15.66 -2.99 -17.02
C LYS A 71 -14.78 -2.95 -15.76
N SER A 72 -14.51 -1.77 -15.19
CA SER A 72 -13.76 -1.69 -13.92
C SER A 72 -14.61 -2.17 -12.75
N LEU A 73 -15.89 -1.77 -12.67
CA LEU A 73 -16.82 -2.23 -11.63
C LEU A 73 -17.01 -3.76 -11.65
N ALA A 74 -17.17 -4.37 -12.83
CA ALA A 74 -17.26 -5.83 -12.96
C ALA A 74 -15.99 -6.54 -12.44
N LYS A 75 -14.79 -6.00 -12.72
CA LYS A 75 -13.53 -6.55 -12.18
C LYS A 75 -13.47 -6.44 -10.66
N GLU A 76 -13.90 -5.32 -10.07
CA GLU A 76 -13.92 -5.15 -8.62
C GLU A 76 -14.83 -6.14 -7.90
N VAL A 77 -16.01 -6.45 -8.46
CA VAL A 77 -16.92 -7.44 -7.88
C VAL A 77 -16.25 -8.82 -7.85
N LEU A 78 -15.68 -9.26 -8.97
CA LEU A 78 -14.96 -10.55 -9.07
C LEU A 78 -13.75 -10.64 -8.12
N LEU A 79 -13.06 -9.52 -7.86
CA LEU A 79 -11.97 -9.48 -6.88
C LEU A 79 -12.50 -9.61 -5.44
N LYS A 80 -13.60 -8.92 -5.11
CA LYS A 80 -14.24 -8.98 -3.79
C LYS A 80 -14.83 -10.36 -3.48
N GLU A 81 -15.29 -11.10 -4.48
CA GLU A 81 -15.79 -12.47 -4.33
C GLU A 81 -14.65 -13.45 -4.02
N LYS A 82 -13.54 -13.41 -4.78
CA LYS A 82 -12.37 -14.29 -4.59
C LYS A 82 -11.75 -14.20 -3.20
N VAL A 83 -11.73 -13.01 -2.59
CA VAL A 83 -11.20 -12.79 -1.23
C VAL A 83 -12.09 -13.45 -0.15
N LYS A 84 -13.38 -13.64 -0.41
CA LYS A 84 -14.29 -14.34 0.52
C LYS A 84 -14.18 -15.87 0.46
N SER A 85 -13.67 -16.41 -0.65
CA SER A 85 -13.61 -17.86 -0.89
C SER A 85 -12.30 -18.55 -0.49
N THR A 86 -11.29 -17.82 -0.02
CA THR A 86 -10.02 -18.42 0.44
C THR A 86 -10.08 -18.71 1.95
N PRO A 87 -10.20 -19.99 2.38
CA PRO A 87 -10.06 -20.32 3.80
C PRO A 87 -8.62 -20.07 4.27
N ILE A 88 -8.48 -19.61 5.51
CA ILE A 88 -7.18 -19.32 6.14
C ILE A 88 -6.50 -20.64 6.47
N SER A 89 -5.73 -21.19 5.54
CA SER A 89 -4.86 -22.34 5.80
C SER A 89 -3.59 -21.90 6.52
N THR A 90 -3.54 -22.18 7.81
CA THR A 90 -2.34 -22.04 8.65
C THR A 90 -1.20 -22.91 8.10
N ILE A 91 -0.18 -22.27 7.53
CA ILE A 91 1.09 -22.93 7.17
C ILE A 91 2.16 -22.51 8.17
N THR A 92 2.31 -23.29 9.23
CA THR A 92 3.49 -23.30 10.09
C THR A 92 4.72 -23.63 9.25
N LYS A 93 5.60 -22.65 9.06
CA LYS A 93 6.90 -22.87 8.39
C LYS A 93 7.86 -23.58 9.34
N LYS A 94 8.07 -24.87 9.13
CA LYS A 94 9.27 -25.59 9.56
C LYS A 94 10.03 -26.12 8.35
N ASP A 95 11.31 -25.78 8.33
CA ASP A 95 12.42 -26.53 7.74
C ASP A 95 12.42 -26.83 6.23
N VAL A 96 13.09 -25.96 5.46
CA VAL A 96 13.83 -26.36 4.24
C VAL A 96 15.22 -25.70 4.21
N LYS A 97 16.23 -26.53 4.44
CA LYS A 97 17.64 -26.49 3.98
C LYS A 97 18.46 -25.18 4.05
N LYS A 98 19.57 -25.26 4.79
CA LYS A 98 20.87 -24.69 4.39
C LYS A 98 22.01 -25.71 4.60
N GLU A 99 22.57 -26.16 3.49
CA GLU A 99 23.94 -26.66 3.33
C GLU A 99 24.67 -25.59 2.48
N ALA A 100 25.97 -25.28 2.60
CA ALA A 100 26.99 -25.66 3.59
C ALA A 100 28.11 -24.60 3.60
N ALA A 101 28.84 -24.46 4.71
CA ALA A 101 30.23 -23.97 4.78
C ALA A 101 30.80 -24.26 6.19
N GLN A 102 32.04 -24.74 6.27
CA GLN A 102 32.74 -25.12 7.51
C GLN A 102 33.33 -23.86 8.22
N SER A 103 33.80 -23.83 9.48
CA SER A 103 34.56 -24.83 10.24
C SER A 103 34.72 -24.47 11.75
N VAL A 104 34.91 -25.47 12.64
CA VAL A 104 35.89 -25.56 13.78
C VAL A 104 36.02 -24.34 14.75
N THR A 105 35.82 -24.40 16.09
CA THR A 105 36.15 -25.45 17.11
C THR A 105 35.17 -25.51 18.34
N LYS A 106 35.67 -25.37 19.59
CA LYS A 106 35.09 -25.38 20.97
C LYS A 106 36.07 -24.60 21.91
N PRO A 107 35.84 -24.37 23.24
CA PRO A 107 34.72 -24.69 24.12
C PRO A 107 34.19 -23.49 24.98
N ASP A 108 33.38 -23.81 26.00
CA ASP A 108 32.59 -22.92 26.88
C ASP A 108 33.36 -21.90 27.75
N VAL A 109 32.74 -20.73 27.97
CA VAL A 109 32.74 -20.02 29.28
C VAL A 109 31.39 -19.30 29.45
N GLU A 110 30.69 -19.57 30.55
CA GLU A 110 29.47 -18.88 30.96
C GLU A 110 29.74 -17.39 31.28
N LYS A 111 28.96 -16.49 30.69
CA LYS A 111 28.76 -15.11 31.16
C LYS A 111 27.45 -14.58 30.59
N SER A 112 26.40 -14.59 31.40
CA SER A 112 25.06 -14.12 31.02
C SER A 112 25.09 -12.61 30.72
N LYS A 113 25.17 -12.28 29.42
CA LYS A 113 25.00 -10.91 28.94
C LYS A 113 23.55 -10.45 29.23
N PRO A 114 23.32 -9.18 29.59
CA PRO A 114 21.96 -8.69 29.78
C PRO A 114 21.21 -8.77 28.45
N LYS A 115 20.09 -9.53 28.44
CA LYS A 115 19.23 -9.70 27.26
C LYS A 115 18.87 -8.34 26.66
N GLY A 116 19.05 -8.22 25.34
CA GLY A 116 18.78 -7.00 24.59
C GLY A 116 17.31 -6.59 24.69
N LEU A 117 16.99 -5.33 24.36
CA LEU A 117 15.62 -4.81 24.47
C LEU A 117 14.59 -5.64 23.65
N LEU A 118 15.07 -6.33 22.60
CA LEU A 118 14.28 -7.15 21.68
C LEU A 118 14.18 -8.64 22.10
N GLU A 119 14.92 -9.07 23.12
CA GLU A 119 14.95 -10.45 23.63
C GLU A 119 14.14 -10.62 24.93
N ARG A 120 13.43 -9.56 25.33
CA ARG A 120 12.55 -9.56 26.51
C ARG A 120 11.13 -9.84 26.06
N GLU A 121 10.54 -10.89 26.62
CA GLU A 121 9.11 -11.17 26.47
C GLU A 121 8.33 -10.08 27.22
N ILE A 122 7.72 -9.16 26.46
CA ILE A 122 6.93 -8.05 27.02
C ILE A 122 5.58 -8.62 27.46
N THR A 123 5.32 -8.61 28.76
CA THR A 123 4.04 -9.05 29.30
C THR A 123 3.05 -7.87 29.41
N ILE A 124 1.76 -8.17 29.57
CA ILE A 124 0.72 -7.14 29.71
C ILE A 124 0.97 -6.24 30.94
N LYS A 125 1.68 -6.75 31.95
CA LYS A 125 2.06 -6.00 33.17
C LYS A 125 3.13 -4.93 32.90
N ASP A 126 3.91 -5.08 31.84
CA ASP A 126 5.00 -4.16 31.48
C ASP A 126 4.51 -2.95 30.68
N VAL A 127 3.24 -2.96 30.24
CA VAL A 127 2.64 -1.91 29.40
C VAL A 127 1.53 -1.19 30.17
N LYS A 128 1.81 0.03 30.64
CA LYS A 128 0.82 0.88 31.33
C LYS A 128 -0.19 1.44 30.32
N ILE A 129 -1.34 0.76 30.16
CA ILE A 129 -2.46 1.23 29.33
C ILE A 129 -3.37 2.12 30.20
N PRO A 130 -3.49 3.44 29.94
CA PRO A 130 -4.34 4.32 30.74
C PRO A 130 -5.83 3.96 30.55
N GLY A 131 -6.53 3.72 31.66
CA GLY A 131 -7.94 3.31 31.66
C GLY A 131 -8.18 1.80 31.60
N LEU A 132 -7.12 0.98 31.65
CA LEU A 132 -7.22 -0.48 31.80
C LEU A 132 -6.46 -0.91 33.06
N ASP A 133 -7.14 -0.90 34.21
CA ASP A 133 -6.62 -1.49 35.45
C ASP A 133 -6.90 -3.01 35.42
N LEU A 134 -5.86 -3.80 35.71
CA LEU A 134 -5.83 -5.28 35.70
C LEU A 134 -5.46 -5.82 37.08
#